data_AF-A0A2N5S807-F1
#
_entry.id   AF-A0A2N5S807-F1
#
_cell.length_a   1.000
_cell.length_b   1.000
_cell.length_c   1.000
_cell.angle_alpha   90.00
_cell.angle_beta   90.00
_cell.angle_gamma   90.00
#
_symmetry.space_group_name_H-M   'P 1'
#
loop_
_entity.id
_entity.type
_entity.pdbx_description
1 polymer ?
#
loop_
_entity_poly.entity_id
_entity_poly.type
_entity_poly.pdbx_seq_one_letter_code
_entity_poly.pdbx_strand_id
1 'polypeptide(L)'
;MASQKLIKRAALVSQAYPDFQISDGSSGDCANRAAEKFLAPYKLDQASLIGPSPNFGVPIDKTDVKVCKRMAKLASDAESDFNAAISKAGGVNTALGRQLQNGKVCNKVLKLTGKVLLLQVGLLKQTKENFKDSPMLL
;
A
#
# COMPACT_ATOMS: atom_id res chain seq x y z
N MET A 1 -29.53 22.05 20.26
CA MET A 1 -28.46 21.02 20.31
C MET A 1 -27.60 21.21 19.07
N ALA A 2 -26.31 21.50 19.22
CA ALA A 2 -25.39 21.59 18.09
C ALA A 2 -25.18 20.19 17.49
N SER A 3 -25.53 20.00 16.22
CA SER A 3 -25.23 18.76 15.49
C SER A 3 -23.71 18.64 15.37
N GLN A 4 -23.11 17.75 16.16
CA GLN A 4 -21.69 17.42 16.03
C GLN A 4 -21.47 16.76 14.68
N LYS A 5 -20.93 17.51 13.72
CA LYS A 5 -20.54 17.01 12.41
C LYS A 5 -19.46 15.94 12.62
N LEU A 6 -19.82 14.66 12.49
CA LEU A 6 -18.88 13.55 12.56
C LEU A 6 -17.76 13.78 11.54
N ILE A 7 -16.55 14.04 12.02
CA ILE A 7 -15.37 14.13 11.16
C ILE A 7 -15.00 12.71 10.78
N LYS A 8 -15.19 12.38 9.50
CA LYS A 8 -14.75 11.11 8.94
C LYS A 8 -13.24 11.00 9.09
N ARG A 9 -12.77 9.92 9.73
CA ARG A 9 -11.34 9.64 9.90
C ARG A 9 -10.84 8.86 8.69
N ALA A 10 -9.63 9.17 8.25
CA ALA A 10 -8.91 8.36 7.27
C ALA A 10 -8.87 6.91 7.75
N ALA A 11 -9.12 5.96 6.84
CA ALA A 11 -9.03 4.54 7.15
C ALA A 11 -7.56 4.13 7.33
N LEU A 12 -6.63 4.76 6.61
CA LEU A 12 -5.20 4.51 6.73
C LEU A 12 -4.52 5.50 7.67
N VAL A 13 -3.76 4.98 8.63
CA VAL A 13 -3.00 5.77 9.59
C VAL A 13 -1.54 5.89 9.15
N SER A 14 -1.02 7.11 9.10
CA SER A 14 0.39 7.37 8.79
C SER A 14 1.29 6.76 9.86
N GLN A 15 2.27 5.97 9.42
CA GLN A 15 3.22 5.27 10.27
C GLN A 15 4.66 5.57 9.83
N ALA A 16 5.62 5.51 10.75
CA ALA A 16 7.04 5.52 10.37
C ALA A 16 7.41 4.15 9.81
N TYR A 17 8.44 4.09 8.95
CA TYR A 17 8.84 2.84 8.29
C TYR A 17 9.03 1.65 9.25
N PRO A 18 9.72 1.80 10.40
CA PRO A 18 9.89 0.71 11.36
C PRO A 18 8.57 0.10 11.88
N ASP A 19 7.49 0.87 11.91
CA ASP A 19 6.19 0.43 12.49
C ASP A 19 5.33 -0.36 11.47
N PHE A 20 5.60 -0.21 10.17
CA PHE A 20 4.80 -0.86 9.12
C PHE A 20 5.59 -1.76 8.17
N GLN A 21 6.91 -1.81 8.29
CA GLN A 21 7.75 -2.72 7.52
C GLN A 21 7.36 -4.19 7.78
N ILE A 22 7.56 -5.05 6.77
CA ILE A 22 7.19 -6.48 6.80
C ILE A 22 8.37 -7.38 6.40
N SER A 23 9.58 -6.84 6.49
CA SER A 23 10.81 -7.42 5.98
C SER A 23 11.44 -8.48 6.89
N ASP A 24 10.82 -8.73 8.04
CA ASP A 24 11.26 -9.72 9.01
C ASP A 24 10.59 -11.08 8.77
N GLY A 25 11.30 -12.17 9.07
CA GLY A 25 10.75 -13.54 9.00
C GLY A 25 10.71 -14.14 7.60
N SER A 26 9.80 -15.11 7.38
CA SER A 26 9.71 -15.87 6.14
C SER A 26 9.02 -15.10 5.02
N SER A 27 9.59 -15.12 3.82
CA SER A 27 9.09 -14.38 2.66
C SER A 27 7.79 -14.93 2.03
N GLY A 28 7.35 -16.13 2.42
CA GLY A 28 6.12 -16.74 1.90
C GLY A 28 4.83 -15.97 2.23
N ASP A 29 4.86 -15.10 3.25
CA ASP A 29 3.69 -14.39 3.77
C ASP A 29 3.72 -12.87 3.48
N CYS A 30 4.70 -12.38 2.69
CA CYS A 30 4.84 -10.94 2.44
C CYS A 30 3.56 -10.32 1.84
N ALA A 31 2.86 -11.06 0.97
CA ALA A 31 1.67 -10.55 0.26
C ALA A 31 0.49 -10.31 1.20
N ASN A 32 0.28 -11.21 2.18
CA ASN A 32 -0.77 -11.06 3.18
C ASN A 32 -0.43 -9.92 4.13
N ARG A 33 0.81 -9.84 4.63
CA ARG A 33 1.26 -8.75 5.51
C ARG A 33 1.16 -7.39 4.84
N ALA A 34 1.49 -7.29 3.54
CA ALA A 34 1.28 -6.07 2.78
C ALA A 34 -0.22 -5.73 2.62
N ALA A 35 -1.07 -6.75 2.43
CA ALA A 35 -2.52 -6.57 2.39
C ALA A 35 -3.08 -6.09 3.74
N GLU A 36 -2.60 -6.60 4.86
CA GLU A 36 -2.98 -6.11 6.20
C GLU A 36 -2.65 -4.62 6.38
N LYS A 37 -1.49 -4.18 5.91
CA LYS A 37 -1.06 -2.78 6.05
C LYS A 37 -1.81 -1.81 5.14
N PHE A 38 -2.12 -2.21 3.90
CA PHE A 38 -2.67 -1.29 2.89
C PHE A 38 -4.12 -1.57 2.48
N LEU A 39 -4.59 -2.82 2.53
CA LEU A 39 -5.87 -3.24 1.94
C LEU A 39 -6.94 -3.51 2.99
N ALA A 40 -6.58 -4.15 4.10
CA ALA A 40 -7.50 -4.45 5.20
C ALA A 40 -8.24 -3.21 5.75
N PRO A 41 -7.64 -2.00 5.86
CA PRO A 41 -8.37 -0.80 6.27
C PRO A 41 -9.57 -0.45 5.36
N TYR A 42 -9.56 -0.92 4.11
CA TYR A 42 -10.62 -0.69 3.13
C TYR A 42 -11.50 -1.92 2.89
N LYS A 43 -11.35 -2.97 3.72
CA LYS A 43 -11.99 -4.29 3.54
C LYS A 43 -11.66 -4.91 2.18
N LEU A 44 -10.41 -4.74 1.76
CA LEU A 44 -9.87 -5.32 0.53
C LEU A 44 -8.83 -6.41 0.85
N ASP A 45 -8.67 -7.29 -0.11
CA ASP A 45 -7.61 -8.27 -0.24
C ASP A 45 -6.92 -8.14 -1.62
N GLN A 46 -5.92 -8.97 -1.89
CA GLN A 46 -5.19 -8.91 -3.16
C GLN A 46 -6.10 -9.18 -4.38
N ALA A 47 -7.07 -10.10 -4.25
CA ALA A 47 -7.95 -10.50 -5.35
C ALA A 47 -8.99 -9.42 -5.69
N SER A 48 -9.60 -8.82 -4.67
CA SER A 48 -10.57 -7.73 -4.81
C SER A 48 -9.94 -6.45 -5.31
N LEU A 49 -8.65 -6.19 -4.99
CA LEU A 49 -7.93 -5.02 -5.48
C LEU A 49 -7.73 -5.01 -7.00
N ILE A 50 -7.43 -6.17 -7.60
CA ILE A 50 -7.10 -6.30 -9.03
C ILE A 50 -8.33 -6.47 -9.94
N GLY A 51 -9.53 -6.56 -9.35
CA GLY A 51 -10.77 -6.68 -10.12
C GLY A 51 -11.09 -5.43 -10.97
N PRO A 52 -11.93 -5.55 -12.00
CA PRO A 52 -12.29 -4.44 -12.91
C PRO A 52 -13.05 -3.31 -12.20
N SER A 53 -13.57 -3.56 -11.00
CA SER A 53 -14.23 -2.56 -10.15
C SER A 53 -14.10 -2.98 -8.68
N PRO A 54 -12.98 -2.64 -8.01
CA PRO A 54 -12.78 -2.96 -6.61
C PRO A 54 -13.84 -2.25 -5.78
N ASN A 55 -14.55 -3.04 -5.00
CA ASN A 55 -15.55 -2.52 -4.09
C ASN A 55 -14.87 -2.16 -2.75
N PHE A 56 -14.50 -0.90 -2.60
CA PHE A 56 -13.95 -0.39 -1.35
C PHE A 56 -15.05 -0.40 -0.27
N GLY A 57 -14.92 -1.28 0.72
CA GLY A 57 -15.89 -1.38 1.82
C GLY A 57 -15.89 -0.15 2.73
N VAL A 58 -14.89 0.73 2.61
CA VAL A 58 -14.81 2.03 3.25
C VAL A 58 -14.38 3.08 2.22
N PRO A 59 -15.02 4.26 2.13
CA PRO A 59 -14.63 5.27 1.16
C PRO A 59 -13.23 5.81 1.41
N ILE A 60 -12.45 5.96 0.33
CA ILE A 60 -11.10 6.51 0.36
C ILE A 60 -11.12 8.02 0.12
N ASP A 61 -10.56 8.79 1.05
CA ASP A 61 -10.49 10.24 0.96
C ASP A 61 -9.11 10.77 0.49
N LYS A 62 -8.94 12.11 0.47
CA LYS A 62 -7.67 12.73 0.06
C LYS A 62 -6.54 12.51 1.08
N THR A 63 -6.87 12.37 2.36
CA THR A 63 -5.92 12.10 3.44
C THR A 63 -5.39 10.68 3.32
N ASP A 64 -6.26 9.70 3.09
CA ASP A 64 -5.89 8.31 2.80
C ASP A 64 -4.88 8.21 1.64
N VAL A 65 -5.16 8.90 0.54
CA VAL A 65 -4.25 8.95 -0.62
C VAL A 65 -2.89 9.54 -0.25
N LYS A 66 -2.86 10.62 0.54
CA LYS A 66 -1.60 11.24 0.99
C LYS A 66 -0.81 10.29 1.90
N VAL A 67 -1.48 9.65 2.84
CA VAL A 67 -0.88 8.68 3.77
C VAL A 67 -0.31 7.49 3.00
N CYS A 68 -1.08 6.90 2.08
CA CYS A 68 -0.65 5.77 1.27
C CYS A 68 0.56 6.15 0.38
N LYS A 69 0.54 7.34 -0.25
CA LYS A 69 1.69 7.85 -1.01
C LYS A 69 2.94 7.99 -0.14
N ARG A 70 2.79 8.53 1.07
CA ARG A 70 3.90 8.70 2.01
C ARG A 70 4.49 7.35 2.42
N MET A 71 3.65 6.40 2.84
CA MET A 71 4.11 5.06 3.27
C MET A 71 4.76 4.29 2.11
N ALA A 72 4.17 4.33 0.91
CA ALA A 72 4.78 3.72 -0.28
C ALA A 72 6.13 4.37 -0.66
N LYS A 73 6.28 5.69 -0.45
CA LYS A 73 7.56 6.38 -0.63
C LYS A 73 8.58 5.97 0.42
N LEU A 74 8.21 5.91 1.70
CA LEU A 74 9.10 5.43 2.76
C LEU A 74 9.61 4.02 2.49
N ALA A 75 8.74 3.10 2.03
CA ALA A 75 9.14 1.76 1.61
C ALA A 75 10.07 1.78 0.38
N SER A 76 9.88 2.73 -0.54
CA SER A 76 10.77 2.91 -1.69
C SER A 76 12.16 3.41 -1.28
N ASP A 77 12.21 4.36 -0.35
CA ASP A 77 13.45 4.96 0.11
C ASP A 77 14.27 3.94 0.92
N ALA A 78 13.63 3.10 1.74
CA ALA A 78 14.28 2.02 2.49
C ALA A 78 14.96 0.94 1.61
N GLU A 79 14.68 0.88 0.30
CA GLU A 79 15.30 -0.11 -0.59
C GLU A 79 16.82 0.12 -0.75
N SER A 80 17.31 1.36 -0.62
CA SER A 80 18.75 1.64 -0.64
C SER A 80 19.47 0.99 0.53
N ASP A 81 18.84 0.95 1.70
CA ASP A 81 19.42 0.41 2.92
C ASP A 81 19.58 -1.11 2.82
N PHE A 82 18.60 -1.80 2.20
CA PHE A 82 18.73 -3.22 1.86
C PHE A 82 19.90 -3.47 0.90
N ASN A 83 20.06 -2.64 -0.14
CA ASN A 83 21.17 -2.80 -1.07
C ASN A 83 22.53 -2.66 -0.38
N ALA A 84 22.67 -1.64 0.48
CA ALA A 84 23.87 -1.41 1.26
C ALA A 84 24.15 -2.57 2.23
N ALA A 85 23.12 -3.05 2.94
CA ALA A 85 23.25 -4.16 3.88
C ALA A 85 23.64 -5.47 3.18
N ILE A 86 23.04 -5.79 2.03
CA ILE A 86 23.37 -6.99 1.23
C ILE A 86 24.82 -6.92 0.74
N SER A 87 25.26 -5.76 0.25
CA SER A 87 26.65 -5.55 -0.18
C SER A 87 27.62 -5.76 0.99
N LYS A 88 27.34 -5.15 2.15
CA LYS A 88 28.13 -5.31 3.38
C LYS A 88 28.17 -6.75 3.90
N ALA A 89 27.11 -7.52 3.65
CA ALA A 89 27.02 -8.93 4.02
C ALA A 89 27.77 -9.88 3.05
N GLY A 90 28.52 -9.35 2.07
CA GLY A 90 29.23 -10.16 1.07
C GLY A 90 28.35 -10.63 -0.09
N GLY A 91 27.23 -9.96 -0.33
CA GLY A 91 26.29 -10.29 -1.41
C GLY A 91 25.30 -11.40 -1.04
N VAL A 92 24.41 -11.72 -1.99
CA VAL A 92 23.28 -12.65 -1.78
C VAL A 92 23.70 -14.13 -1.60
N ASN A 93 24.98 -14.46 -1.79
CA ASN A 93 25.48 -15.83 -1.66
C ASN A 93 25.80 -16.21 -0.21
N THR A 94 25.86 -15.24 0.71
CA THR A 94 26.03 -15.52 2.14
C THR A 94 24.68 -15.81 2.80
N ALA A 95 24.68 -16.51 3.93
CA ALA A 95 23.45 -16.79 4.68
C ALA A 95 22.74 -15.48 5.09
N LEU A 96 23.52 -14.50 5.58
CA LEU A 96 23.03 -13.17 5.93
C LEU A 96 22.52 -12.40 4.70
N GLY A 97 23.24 -12.45 3.58
CA GLY A 97 22.81 -11.83 2.33
C GLY A 97 21.51 -12.38 1.79
N ARG A 98 21.26 -13.71 1.91
CA ARG A 98 19.97 -14.32 1.58
C ARG A 98 18.83 -13.82 2.47
N GLN A 99 19.06 -13.74 3.78
CA GLN A 99 18.06 -13.20 4.71
C GLN A 99 17.70 -11.75 4.38
N LEU A 100 18.69 -10.91 4.12
CA LEU A 100 18.49 -9.51 3.73
C LEU A 100 17.78 -9.39 2.38
N GLN A 101 18.09 -10.27 1.43
CA GLN A 101 17.39 -10.33 0.14
C GLN A 101 15.91 -10.73 0.31
N ASN A 102 15.59 -11.64 1.22
CA ASN A 102 14.20 -11.99 1.54
C ASN A 102 13.45 -10.79 2.13
N GLY A 103 14.08 -10.06 3.06
CA GLY A 103 13.51 -8.83 3.61
C GLY A 103 13.29 -7.76 2.54
N LYS A 104 14.23 -7.62 1.59
CA LYS A 104 14.08 -6.74 0.42
C LYS A 104 12.91 -7.15 -0.47
N VAL A 105 12.69 -8.45 -0.70
CA VAL A 105 11.53 -8.95 -1.45
C VAL A 105 10.23 -8.56 -0.74
N CYS A 106 10.13 -8.78 0.57
CA CYS A 106 8.99 -8.34 1.35
C CYS A 106 8.77 -6.82 1.27
N ASN A 107 9.82 -6.01 1.36
CA ASN A 107 9.72 -4.56 1.18
C ASN A 107 9.22 -4.17 -0.23
N LYS A 108 9.65 -4.89 -1.27
CA LYS A 108 9.13 -4.68 -2.64
C LYS A 108 7.65 -5.00 -2.74
N VAL A 109 7.19 -6.10 -2.14
CA VAL A 109 5.77 -6.46 -2.09
C VAL A 109 4.97 -5.35 -1.39
N LEU A 110 5.41 -4.90 -0.21
CA LEU A 110 4.81 -3.80 0.54
C LEU A 110 4.68 -2.52 -0.30
N LYS A 111 5.77 -2.11 -0.96
CA LYS A 111 5.81 -0.94 -1.85
C LYS A 111 4.84 -1.07 -3.02
N LEU A 112 4.81 -2.23 -3.67
CA LEU A 112 3.97 -2.46 -4.85
C LEU A 112 2.49 -2.50 -4.48
N THR A 113 2.11 -3.14 -3.38
CA THR A 113 0.72 -3.14 -2.90
C THR A 113 0.20 -1.72 -2.65
N GLY A 114 0.98 -0.87 -1.98
CA GLY A 114 0.60 0.54 -1.78
C GLY A 114 0.48 1.33 -3.10
N LYS A 115 1.35 1.07 -4.09
CA LYS A 115 1.28 1.71 -5.42
C LYS A 115 0.07 1.24 -6.23
N VAL A 116 -0.24 -0.05 -6.23
CA VAL A 116 -1.40 -0.62 -6.92
C VAL A 116 -2.69 -0.04 -6.33
N LEU A 117 -2.80 0.06 -5.00
CA LEU A 117 -3.92 0.72 -4.34
C LEU A 117 -4.12 2.16 -4.83
N LEU A 118 -3.03 2.94 -4.91
CA LEU A 118 -3.10 4.33 -5.39
C LEU A 118 -3.53 4.43 -6.86
N LEU A 119 -3.04 3.54 -7.71
CA LEU A 119 -3.43 3.47 -9.12
C LEU A 119 -4.92 3.17 -9.24
N GLN A 120 -5.41 2.19 -8.49
CA GLN A 120 -6.80 1.77 -8.56
C GLN A 120 -7.77 2.85 -8.06
N VAL A 121 -7.38 3.59 -7.01
CA VAL A 121 -8.12 4.77 -6.55
C VAL A 121 -8.13 5.87 -7.61
N GLY A 122 -7.03 6.04 -8.36
CA GLY A 122 -6.93 6.98 -9.47
C GLY A 122 -7.87 6.65 -10.62
N LEU A 123 -7.86 5.39 -11.07
CA LEU A 123 -8.72 4.89 -12.14
C LEU A 123 -10.20 5.09 -11.81
N LEU A 124 -10.62 4.72 -10.60
CA LEU A 124 -12.02 4.91 -10.19
C LEU A 124 -12.47 6.38 -10.14
N LYS A 125 -11.57 7.31 -9.81
CA LYS A 125 -11.89 8.74 -9.84
C LYS A 125 -12.09 9.22 -11.27
N GLN A 126 -11.19 8.84 -12.18
CA GLN A 126 -11.29 9.17 -13.60
C GLN A 126 -12.57 8.59 -14.22
N THR A 127 -12.89 7.32 -13.94
CA THR A 127 -14.14 6.71 -14.42
C THR A 127 -15.37 7.49 -13.94
N LYS A 128 -15.42 7.89 -12.66
CA LYS A 128 -16.54 8.68 -12.11
C LYS A 128 -16.65 10.09 -12.69
N GLU A 129 -15.52 10.72 -13.03
CA GLU A 129 -15.50 12.02 -13.72
C GLU A 129 -16.04 11.87 -15.15
N ASN A 130 -15.56 10.87 -15.91
CA ASN A 130 -16.02 10.60 -17.28
C ASN A 130 -17.53 10.29 -17.35
N PHE A 131 -18.11 9.61 -16.35
CA PHE A 131 -19.55 9.35 -16.28
C PHE A 131 -20.37 10.59 -15.87
N LYS A 132 -19.78 11.57 -15.17
CA LYS A 132 -20.49 12.83 -14.83
C LYS A 132 -20.61 13.77 -16.02
N ASP A 133 -19.65 13.74 -16.93
CA ASP A 133 -19.61 14.59 -18.12
C ASP A 133 -20.32 13.96 -19.34
N SER A 134 -20.87 12.75 -19.17
CA SER A 134 -21.70 12.12 -20.20
C SER A 134 -23.13 12.68 -20.13
N PRO A 135 -23.65 13.35 -21.18
CA PRO A 135 -25.05 13.75 -21.21
C PRO A 135 -25.90 12.49 -21.07
N MET A 136 -26.78 12.49 -20.07
CA MET A 136 -27.77 11.44 -19.85
C MET A 136 -28.66 11.38 -21.10
N LEU A 137 -28.39 10.44 -22.00
CA LEU A 137 -29.30 10.12 -23.11
C LEU A 137 -30.53 9.41 -22.54
N LEU A 138 -31.51 10.21 -22.10
CA LEU A 138 -32.91 9.83 -22.00
C LEU A 138 -33.76 11.02 -22.48
#